data_AF-A0A844IJW5-F1
#
_entry.id   AF-A0A844IJW5-F1
#
_cell.length_a   1.000
_cell.length_b   1.000
_cell.length_c   1.000
_cell.angle_alpha   90.00
_cell.angle_beta   90.00
_cell.angle_gamma   90.00
#
_symmetry.space_group_name_H-M   'P 1'
#
loop_
_entity.id
_entity.type
_entity.pdbx_description
1 polymer ?
#
loop_
_entity_poly.entity_id
_entity_poly.type
_entity_poly.pdbx_seq_one_letter_code
_entity_poly.pdbx_strand_id
1 'polypeptide(L)'
;MRRLWRLLLVWRSKMEKFDVFLCHNSQDKPAVIEIANQLRANNINPWLDKWHLRPGFSWQDLLEDQINEIRTAAVFVGNSGLGPWQNEEIKAFIRAFVNRKCPVIPVLLPNAPQKPQLPRLLEGLMWVDFRQHDPEPLGQLIWGITGIKPDLPPLIPNKPPGEEKNKSPYQLKIFQFQTAQISLTSALLGFVKKPEINRIPKNAEYFTQNLPDGVTLEMVAIPGGTFIMGSPENEEGRTSDESPQHQVTVPPFFMGKYPVTQKQWRAVAALGKVNIDLKSDPSYFKGDNLPVEYVSWNDAREFCDRLSRMANKTYRLPSEAEWEYACRGGTTTPFYCGETISTDLANYNGNCTYGQGQKGQFREKTTEVGIFPANPFGLYDMCGNVWEWCEDGWHENYINVPTDGSAWTSLSSQRKLLRGGSWYYLPEDCRSASRFSDYLDHYTYGIGFRVVCSGAARTC
;
A
#
# COMPACT_ATOMS: atom_id res chain seq x y z
N MET A 1 30.70 -41.93 -5.02
CA MET A 1 31.42 -40.64 -4.87
C MET A 1 31.20 -39.62 -6.00
N ARG A 2 31.03 -40.01 -7.28
CA ARG A 2 30.84 -39.03 -8.39
C ARG A 2 29.44 -38.40 -8.53
N ARG A 3 28.42 -38.84 -7.76
CA ARG A 3 27.05 -38.26 -7.77
C ARG A 3 26.82 -37.14 -6.75
N LEU A 4 27.56 -37.11 -5.64
CA LEU A 4 27.48 -36.01 -4.65
C LEU A 4 28.17 -34.72 -5.14
N TRP A 5 29.21 -34.85 -5.96
CA TRP A 5 29.91 -33.70 -6.54
C TRP A 5 29.08 -32.95 -7.60
N ARG A 6 28.13 -33.63 -8.28
CA ARG A 6 27.21 -32.96 -9.23
C ARG A 6 26.13 -32.14 -8.55
N LEU A 7 25.70 -32.51 -7.33
CA LEU A 7 24.74 -31.72 -6.55
C LEU A 7 25.38 -30.46 -5.94
N LEU A 8 26.65 -30.53 -5.54
CA LEU A 8 27.42 -29.37 -5.09
C LEU A 8 27.76 -28.39 -6.24
N LEU A 9 28.03 -28.90 -7.46
CA LEU A 9 28.30 -28.02 -8.62
C LEU A 9 27.04 -27.44 -9.28
N VAL A 10 25.87 -28.06 -9.16
CA VAL A 10 24.60 -27.48 -9.64
C VAL A 10 24.05 -26.43 -8.67
N TRP A 11 24.45 -26.47 -7.38
CA TRP A 11 24.07 -25.45 -6.40
C TRP A 11 24.85 -24.14 -6.54
N ARG A 12 25.98 -24.14 -7.27
CA ARG A 12 26.72 -22.93 -7.67
C ARG A 12 26.05 -22.16 -8.83
N SER A 13 24.72 -22.27 -8.98
CA SER A 13 23.97 -21.51 -9.97
C SER A 13 23.60 -20.14 -9.41
N LYS A 14 24.30 -19.10 -9.88
CA LYS A 14 24.09 -17.65 -9.64
C LYS A 14 23.92 -17.28 -8.16
N MET A 15 25.03 -17.06 -7.47
CA MET A 15 25.00 -16.18 -6.29
C MET A 15 24.47 -14.81 -6.73
N GLU A 16 23.45 -14.32 -6.04
CA GLU A 16 22.92 -12.97 -6.26
C GLU A 16 24.04 -11.96 -5.99
N LYS A 17 24.26 -11.03 -6.91
CA LYS A 17 25.24 -9.96 -6.74
C LYS A 17 24.59 -8.80 -6.01
N PHE A 18 25.21 -8.35 -4.92
CA PHE A 18 24.75 -7.18 -4.18
C PHE A 18 25.66 -5.98 -4.45
N ASP A 19 25.05 -4.82 -4.63
CA ASP A 19 25.75 -3.55 -4.89
C ASP A 19 26.26 -2.93 -3.58
N VAL A 20 25.50 -3.09 -2.50
CA VAL A 20 25.81 -2.49 -1.21
C VAL A 20 25.43 -3.40 -0.04
N PHE A 21 26.26 -3.43 0.99
CA PHE A 21 25.93 -4.05 2.27
C PHE A 21 25.36 -3.02 3.26
N LEU A 22 24.18 -3.28 3.83
CA LEU A 22 23.52 -2.36 4.76
C LEU A 22 23.77 -2.76 6.22
N CYS A 23 24.77 -2.13 6.82
CA CYS A 23 25.12 -2.37 8.22
C CYS A 23 24.35 -1.45 9.15
N HIS A 24 23.68 -1.99 10.15
CA HIS A 24 22.79 -1.22 11.02
C HIS A 24 22.64 -1.84 12.41
N ASN A 25 22.19 -1.02 13.37
CA ASN A 25 21.70 -1.49 14.65
C ASN A 25 20.35 -2.20 14.47
N SER A 26 20.11 -3.33 15.13
CA SER A 26 18.84 -4.06 15.04
C SER A 26 17.62 -3.21 15.41
N GLN A 27 17.77 -2.20 16.28
CA GLN A 27 16.72 -1.24 16.64
C GLN A 27 16.39 -0.26 15.51
N ASP A 28 17.37 0.05 14.66
CA ASP A 28 17.21 0.96 13.53
C ASP A 28 16.73 0.25 12.25
N LYS A 29 16.56 -1.07 12.32
CA LYS A 29 16.16 -1.93 11.20
C LYS A 29 14.91 -1.46 10.44
N PRO A 30 13.83 -0.96 11.08
CA PRO A 30 12.68 -0.45 10.35
C PRO A 30 13.02 0.70 9.40
N ALA A 31 13.82 1.67 9.85
CA ALA A 31 14.24 2.81 9.02
C ALA A 31 15.21 2.38 7.91
N VAL A 32 16.07 1.40 8.19
CA VAL A 32 17.03 0.86 7.21
C VAL A 32 16.29 0.09 6.10
N ILE A 33 15.23 -0.64 6.43
CA ILE A 33 14.38 -1.33 5.45
C ILE A 33 13.74 -0.33 4.47
N GLU A 34 13.27 0.82 4.98
CA GLU A 34 12.68 1.85 4.13
C GLU A 34 13.69 2.38 3.11
N ILE A 35 14.91 2.72 3.57
CA ILE A 35 15.98 3.16 2.68
C ILE A 35 16.40 2.03 1.72
N ALA A 36 16.45 0.78 2.19
CA ALA A 36 16.76 -0.37 1.36
C ALA A 36 15.73 -0.58 0.23
N ASN A 37 14.45 -0.36 0.51
CA ASN A 37 13.39 -0.41 -0.50
C ASN A 37 13.55 0.71 -1.53
N GLN A 38 13.89 1.93 -1.09
CA GLN A 38 14.18 3.05 -1.98
C GLN A 38 15.41 2.79 -2.86
N LEU A 39 16.44 2.13 -2.33
CA LEU A 39 17.61 1.68 -3.12
C LEU A 39 17.19 0.68 -4.21
N ARG A 40 16.35 -0.32 -3.88
CA ARG A 40 15.82 -1.28 -4.86
C ARG A 40 14.98 -0.59 -5.94
N ALA A 41 14.17 0.39 -5.57
CA ALA A 41 13.40 1.19 -6.52
C ALA A 41 14.30 1.96 -7.52
N ASN A 42 15.56 2.21 -7.14
CA ASN A 42 16.58 2.84 -7.98
C ASN A 42 17.57 1.82 -8.60
N ASN A 43 17.18 0.55 -8.73
CA ASN A 43 17.99 -0.55 -9.29
C ASN A 43 19.33 -0.81 -8.56
N ILE A 44 19.41 -0.44 -7.28
CA ILE A 44 20.51 -0.85 -6.40
C ILE A 44 20.04 -2.09 -5.63
N ASN A 45 20.82 -3.16 -5.64
CA ASN A 45 20.51 -4.40 -4.93
C ASN A 45 21.24 -4.46 -3.58
N PRO A 46 20.61 -4.08 -2.45
CA PRO A 46 21.27 -4.10 -1.16
C PRO A 46 21.20 -5.48 -0.50
N TRP A 47 22.29 -5.87 0.15
CA TRP A 47 22.28 -6.97 1.10
C TRP A 47 21.79 -6.46 2.46
N LEU A 48 20.68 -7.02 2.94
CA LEU A 48 20.12 -6.78 4.26
C LEU A 48 19.88 -8.11 4.98
N ASP A 49 20.22 -8.15 6.27
CA ASP A 49 20.15 -9.34 7.11
C ASP A 49 18.74 -9.96 7.17
N LYS A 50 17.69 -9.15 7.31
CA LYS A 50 16.27 -9.59 7.31
C LYS A 50 15.87 -10.29 6.02
N TRP A 51 16.51 -9.93 4.90
CA TRP A 51 16.15 -10.45 3.59
C TRP A 51 16.96 -11.69 3.21
N HIS A 52 18.21 -11.79 3.68
CA HIS A 52 19.15 -12.79 3.18
C HIS A 52 19.66 -13.77 4.24
N LEU A 53 19.44 -13.52 5.54
CA LEU A 53 19.75 -14.50 6.58
C LEU A 53 18.64 -15.56 6.67
N ARG A 54 19.03 -16.82 6.48
CA ARG A 54 18.15 -17.97 6.63
C ARG A 54 18.20 -18.51 8.06
N PRO A 55 17.06 -18.83 8.69
CA PRO A 55 17.06 -19.53 9.98
C PRO A 55 17.86 -20.84 9.91
N GLY A 56 18.69 -21.08 10.94
CA GLY A 56 19.52 -22.30 11.02
C GLY A 56 20.88 -22.22 10.33
N PHE A 57 21.24 -21.10 9.69
CA PHE A 57 22.57 -20.85 9.14
C PHE A 57 23.28 -19.75 9.93
N SER A 58 24.61 -19.86 10.10
CA SER A 58 25.38 -18.74 10.64
C SER A 58 25.38 -17.61 9.61
N TRP A 59 25.19 -16.38 10.09
CA TRP A 59 25.36 -15.19 9.28
C TRP A 59 26.77 -15.09 8.68
N GLN A 60 27.77 -15.69 9.32
CA GLN A 60 29.16 -15.75 8.88
C GLN A 60 29.33 -16.58 7.61
N ASP A 61 28.74 -17.78 7.55
CA ASP A 61 28.87 -18.70 6.41
C ASP A 61 28.32 -18.09 5.12
N LEU A 62 27.24 -17.31 5.23
CA LEU A 62 26.62 -16.60 4.11
C LEU A 62 27.39 -15.33 3.70
N LEU A 63 28.13 -14.72 4.63
CA LEU A 63 28.85 -13.48 4.38
C LEU A 63 30.27 -13.71 3.84
N GLU A 64 30.96 -14.79 4.23
CA GLU A 64 32.29 -15.11 3.70
C GLU A 64 32.30 -15.30 2.18
N ASP A 65 31.24 -15.88 1.63
CA ASP A 65 31.09 -16.05 0.18
C ASP A 65 30.80 -14.72 -0.54
N GLN A 66 30.16 -13.77 0.13
CA GLN A 66 29.70 -12.49 -0.44
C GLN A 66 30.69 -11.34 -0.23
N ILE A 67 31.54 -11.43 0.80
CA ILE A 67 32.44 -10.34 1.23
C ILE A 67 33.38 -9.88 0.12
N ASN A 68 33.77 -10.78 -0.78
CA ASN A 68 34.68 -10.48 -1.87
C ASN A 68 34.00 -9.83 -3.08
N GLU A 69 32.68 -10.01 -3.23
CA GLU A 69 31.94 -9.53 -4.41
C GLU A 69 31.29 -8.17 -4.18
N ILE A 70 30.76 -7.91 -2.98
CA ILE A 70 30.11 -6.63 -2.66
C ILE A 70 31.16 -5.52 -2.64
N ARG A 71 30.89 -4.43 -3.37
CA ARG A 71 31.85 -3.34 -3.60
C ARG A 71 31.66 -2.11 -2.72
N THR A 72 30.54 -2.00 -2.02
CA THR A 72 30.24 -0.84 -1.16
C THR A 72 29.58 -1.28 0.15
N ALA A 73 29.88 -0.59 1.25
CA ALA A 73 29.19 -0.77 2.53
C ALA A 73 28.55 0.55 2.98
N ALA A 74 27.28 0.53 3.36
CA ALA A 74 26.59 1.64 3.98
C ALA A 74 26.38 1.35 5.47
N VAL A 75 26.79 2.27 6.34
CA VAL A 75 26.80 2.12 7.79
C VAL A 75 25.79 3.07 8.40
N PHE A 76 24.64 2.55 8.79
CA PHE A 76 23.52 3.33 9.32
C PHE A 76 23.67 3.60 10.81
N VAL A 77 23.44 4.85 11.19
CA VAL A 77 23.52 5.34 12.56
C VAL A 77 22.22 6.07 12.89
N GLY A 78 21.41 5.52 13.80
CA GLY A 78 20.19 6.14 14.31
C GLY A 78 20.31 6.58 15.77
N ASN A 79 19.17 6.79 16.43
CA ASN A 79 19.12 7.25 17.83
C ASN A 79 19.74 6.24 18.80
N SER A 80 19.65 4.95 18.48
CA SER A 80 20.24 3.86 19.27
C SER A 80 21.76 3.78 19.12
N GLY A 81 22.36 4.74 18.41
CA GLY A 81 23.75 4.71 18.01
C GLY A 81 24.05 3.44 17.22
N LEU A 82 25.30 3.04 17.22
CA LEU A 82 25.71 1.91 16.40
C LEU A 82 25.20 0.56 16.94
N GLY A 83 24.80 0.43 18.21
CA GLY A 83 24.41 -0.89 18.76
C GLY A 83 25.62 -1.81 18.93
N PRO A 84 25.48 -3.14 19.00
CA PRO A 84 26.57 -4.07 19.37
C PRO A 84 27.63 -4.26 18.26
N TRP A 85 28.20 -3.17 17.74
CA TRP A 85 29.42 -3.12 16.92
C TRP A 85 30.69 -3.55 17.67
N GLN A 86 30.58 -3.89 18.95
CA GLN A 86 31.67 -4.54 19.68
C GLN A 86 31.95 -5.95 19.15
N ASN A 87 31.08 -6.52 18.31
CA ASN A 87 31.36 -7.79 17.68
C ASN A 87 32.52 -7.61 16.68
N GLU A 88 33.68 -8.21 16.99
CA GLU A 88 34.92 -8.10 16.20
C GLU A 88 34.71 -8.50 14.72
N GLU A 89 33.66 -9.27 14.45
CA GLU A 89 33.26 -9.76 13.13
C GLU A 89 32.73 -8.64 12.20
N ILE A 90 31.88 -7.73 12.70
CA ILE A 90 31.40 -6.58 11.91
C ILE A 90 32.56 -5.60 11.66
N LYS A 91 33.44 -5.42 12.64
CA LYS A 91 34.67 -4.62 12.46
C LYS A 91 35.60 -5.24 11.43
N ALA A 92 35.78 -6.56 11.45
CA ALA A 92 36.55 -7.29 10.45
C ALA A 92 35.92 -7.12 9.05
N PHE A 93 34.60 -7.14 8.97
CA PHE A 93 33.87 -6.91 7.72
C PHE A 93 34.11 -5.51 7.17
N ILE A 94 33.89 -4.43 7.94
CA ILE A 94 34.23 -3.09 7.46
C ILE A 94 35.71 -2.99 7.08
N ARG A 95 36.61 -3.54 7.90
CA ARG A 95 38.05 -3.57 7.59
C ARG A 95 38.31 -4.24 6.23
N ALA A 96 37.56 -5.27 5.84
CA ALA A 96 37.68 -5.88 4.53
C ALA A 96 37.31 -4.92 3.38
N PHE A 97 36.30 -4.06 3.55
CA PHE A 97 35.99 -3.01 2.56
C PHE A 97 37.10 -1.96 2.50
N VAL A 98 37.56 -1.49 3.66
CA VAL A 98 38.65 -0.50 3.76
C VAL A 98 39.95 -1.04 3.13
N ASN A 99 40.32 -2.29 3.44
CA ASN A 99 41.52 -2.95 2.90
C ASN A 99 41.45 -3.12 1.37
N ARG A 100 40.25 -3.38 0.83
CA ARG A 100 40.00 -3.46 -0.62
C ARG A 100 39.84 -2.09 -1.28
N LYS A 101 39.93 -0.99 -0.53
CA LYS A 101 39.67 0.38 -0.99
C LYS A 101 38.26 0.56 -1.56
N CYS A 102 37.30 -0.22 -1.06
CA CYS A 102 35.88 -0.09 -1.36
C CYS A 102 35.26 1.06 -0.56
N PRO A 103 34.27 1.79 -1.10
CA PRO A 103 33.57 2.82 -0.36
C PRO A 103 32.89 2.26 0.91
N VAL A 104 33.08 2.97 2.02
CA VAL A 104 32.33 2.80 3.26
C VAL A 104 31.62 4.12 3.53
N ILE A 105 30.29 4.11 3.55
CA ILE A 105 29.47 5.33 3.56
C ILE A 105 28.76 5.39 4.91
N PRO A 106 29.11 6.33 5.80
CA PRO A 106 28.30 6.60 6.99
C PRO A 106 26.96 7.22 6.58
N VAL A 107 25.86 6.67 7.08
CA VAL A 107 24.51 7.11 6.81
C VAL A 107 23.82 7.46 8.13
N LEU A 108 23.49 8.74 8.32
CA LEU A 108 22.72 9.17 9.47
C LEU A 108 21.23 9.04 9.18
N LEU A 109 20.52 8.31 10.03
CA LEU A 109 19.08 8.14 9.93
C LEU A 109 18.34 9.41 10.40
N PRO A 110 17.06 9.60 10.02
CA PRO A 110 16.26 10.75 10.45
C PRO A 110 16.17 10.92 11.98
N ASN A 111 16.27 9.81 12.72
CA ASN A 111 16.24 9.79 14.18
C ASN A 111 17.63 9.96 14.83
N ALA A 112 18.72 10.10 14.07
CA ALA A 112 20.07 10.16 14.62
C ALA A 112 20.31 11.44 15.46
N PRO A 113 21.04 11.34 16.59
CA PRO A 113 21.31 12.49 17.45
C PRO A 113 22.10 13.56 16.70
N GLN A 114 21.91 14.85 17.03
CA GLN A 114 22.56 15.96 16.31
C GLN A 114 24.08 15.79 16.18
N LYS A 115 24.74 15.26 17.22
CA LYS A 115 26.14 14.83 17.20
C LYS A 115 26.21 13.31 17.37
N PRO A 116 26.23 12.51 16.29
CA PRO A 116 26.36 11.06 16.40
C PRO A 116 27.78 10.69 16.81
N GLN A 117 27.90 9.72 17.72
CA GLN A 117 29.20 9.12 18.04
C GLN A 117 29.52 8.07 16.98
N LEU A 118 30.55 8.32 16.17
CA LEU A 118 31.04 7.37 15.18
C LEU A 118 32.35 6.74 15.65
N PRO A 119 32.69 5.53 15.18
CA PRO A 119 34.01 4.95 15.41
C PRO A 119 35.03 5.78 14.61
N ARG A 120 36.27 5.88 15.11
CA ARG A 120 37.39 6.56 14.42
C ARG A 120 37.55 6.21 12.94
N LEU A 121 37.15 4.99 12.57
CA LEU A 121 37.19 4.51 11.19
C LEU A 121 36.25 5.27 10.23
N LEU A 122 35.21 5.92 10.76
CA LEU A 122 34.18 6.63 9.99
C LEU A 122 34.21 8.16 10.20
N GLU A 123 34.91 8.66 11.22
CA GLU A 123 34.98 10.09 11.57
C GLU A 123 35.55 10.98 10.45
N GLY A 124 36.41 10.43 9.57
CA GLY A 124 37.01 11.16 8.45
C GLY A 124 36.34 10.98 7.09
N LEU A 125 35.24 10.23 7.03
CA LEU A 125 34.51 9.95 5.77
C LEU A 125 33.41 10.99 5.55
N MET A 126 33.02 11.24 4.30
CA MET A 126 31.83 12.04 4.00
C MET A 126 30.57 11.25 4.34
N TRP A 127 29.61 11.89 4.99
CA TRP A 127 28.38 11.25 5.45
C TRP A 127 27.22 11.58 4.52
N VAL A 128 26.26 10.66 4.47
CA VAL A 128 24.92 10.93 3.95
C VAL A 128 24.01 11.19 5.14
N ASP A 129 23.35 12.35 5.17
CA ASP A 129 22.54 12.78 6.29
C ASP A 129 21.04 12.83 5.94
N PHE A 130 20.28 11.79 6.30
CA PHE A 130 18.83 11.74 6.06
C PHE A 130 18.01 12.67 6.98
N ARG A 131 18.66 13.45 7.85
CA ARG A 131 18.02 14.54 8.60
C ARG A 131 17.96 15.84 7.78
N GLN A 132 18.71 15.91 6.68
CA GLN A 132 18.79 17.06 5.78
C GLN A 132 18.05 16.79 4.48
N HIS A 133 17.67 17.85 3.79
CA HIS A 133 16.94 17.77 2.51
C HIS A 133 17.76 18.24 1.30
N ASP A 134 18.85 18.99 1.53
CA ASP A 134 19.75 19.49 0.49
C ASP A 134 21.21 19.34 0.96
N PRO A 135 22.05 18.54 0.27
CA PRO A 135 21.71 17.75 -0.92
C PRO A 135 20.77 16.58 -0.59
N GLU A 136 19.95 16.15 -1.55
CA GLU A 136 19.00 15.06 -1.35
C GLU A 136 19.73 13.76 -0.92
N PRO A 137 19.42 13.20 0.25
CA PRO A 137 20.25 12.17 0.88
C PRO A 137 20.22 10.82 0.16
N LEU A 138 19.10 10.39 -0.43
CA LEU A 138 19.04 9.13 -1.17
C LEU A 138 19.91 9.18 -2.43
N GLY A 139 19.87 10.28 -3.17
CA GLY A 139 20.71 10.53 -4.34
C GLY A 139 22.19 10.57 -3.99
N GLN A 140 22.55 11.15 -2.83
CA GLN A 140 23.93 11.08 -2.31
C GLN A 140 24.34 9.65 -1.96
N LEU A 141 23.44 8.85 -1.38
CA LEU A 141 23.73 7.45 -1.08
C LEU A 141 23.90 6.62 -2.35
N ILE A 142 23.03 6.79 -3.35
CA ILE A 142 23.13 6.14 -4.66
C ILE A 142 24.43 6.55 -5.35
N TRP A 143 24.78 7.83 -5.30
CA TRP A 143 26.06 8.32 -5.82
C TRP A 143 27.23 7.62 -5.13
N GLY A 144 27.24 7.56 -3.80
CA GLY A 144 28.29 6.88 -3.05
C GLY A 144 28.39 5.38 -3.38
N ILE A 145 27.26 4.72 -3.64
CA ILE A 145 27.20 3.29 -3.98
C ILE A 145 27.73 3.02 -5.40
N THR A 146 27.30 3.83 -6.37
CA THR A 146 27.57 3.61 -7.81
C THR A 146 28.86 4.28 -8.30
N GLY A 147 29.33 5.31 -7.59
CA GLY A 147 30.38 6.22 -8.06
C GLY A 147 29.93 7.18 -9.16
N ILE A 148 28.66 7.12 -9.59
CA ILE A 148 28.10 7.96 -10.65
C ILE A 148 27.35 9.11 -10.00
N LYS A 149 27.83 10.34 -10.23
CA LYS A 149 27.15 11.53 -9.73
C LYS A 149 25.83 11.71 -10.50
N PRO A 150 24.68 11.83 -9.82
CA PRO A 150 23.43 12.15 -10.50
C PRO A 150 23.57 13.45 -11.27
N ASP A 151 23.10 13.49 -12.53
CA ASP A 151 23.06 14.73 -13.31
C ASP A 151 22.20 15.75 -12.56
N LEU A 152 22.84 16.83 -12.10
CA LEU A 152 22.13 17.92 -11.45
C LEU A 152 21.22 18.58 -12.51
N PRO A 153 19.92 18.78 -12.24
CA PRO A 153 19.11 19.68 -13.05
C PRO A 153 19.77 21.07 -13.09
N PRO A 154 19.63 21.83 -14.20
CA PRO A 154 20.27 23.15 -14.32
C PRO A 154 19.88 24.05 -13.14
N LEU A 155 20.90 24.69 -12.56
CA LEU A 155 20.78 25.67 -11.48
C LEU A 155 19.86 26.81 -11.92
N ILE A 156 18.63 26.84 -11.40
CA ILE A 156 17.78 28.03 -11.47
C ILE A 156 18.40 29.05 -10.50
N PRO A 157 18.75 30.28 -10.93
CA PRO A 157 19.40 31.25 -10.08
C PRO A 157 18.51 31.66 -8.90
N ASN A 158 19.15 31.68 -7.71
CA ASN A 158 18.60 31.98 -6.40
C ASN A 158 17.51 33.06 -6.39
N LYS A 159 16.28 32.66 -6.13
CA LYS A 159 15.21 33.54 -5.62
C LYS A 159 15.39 33.65 -4.09
N PRO A 160 15.28 34.84 -3.47
CA PRO A 160 15.50 35.01 -2.04
C PRO A 160 14.50 34.17 -1.23
N PRO A 161 14.82 33.81 0.03
CA PRO A 161 13.98 32.94 0.86
C PRO A 161 12.71 33.69 1.27
N GLY A 162 11.67 33.57 0.44
CA GLY A 162 10.32 34.00 0.70
C GLY A 162 9.38 32.83 0.53
N GLU A 163 8.90 32.31 1.67
CA GLU A 163 7.60 31.63 1.84
C GLU A 163 7.07 30.78 0.66
N GLU A 164 7.63 29.59 0.43
CA GLU A 164 6.87 28.49 -0.16
C GLU A 164 7.07 27.21 0.66
N LYS A 165 6.46 27.18 1.85
CA LYS A 165 6.09 25.92 2.49
C LYS A 165 4.72 25.50 1.93
N ASN A 166 4.59 24.21 1.59
CA ASN A 166 3.34 23.50 1.28
C ASN A 166 2.62 23.85 -0.04
N LYS A 167 3.10 23.32 -1.17
CA LYS A 167 2.20 22.97 -2.29
C LYS A 167 2.40 21.51 -2.66
N SER A 168 1.31 20.75 -2.61
CA SER A 168 1.23 19.36 -3.07
C SER A 168 1.65 19.29 -4.55
N PRO A 169 2.40 18.25 -5.00
CA PRO A 169 2.72 18.08 -6.43
C PRO A 169 1.48 17.75 -7.29
N TYR A 170 0.33 17.54 -6.64
CA TYR A 170 -0.94 17.25 -7.29
C TYR A 170 -1.72 18.56 -7.52
N GLN A 171 -2.11 18.81 -8.76
CA GLN A 171 -3.10 19.84 -9.08
C GLN A 171 -4.48 19.35 -8.67
N LEU A 172 -4.86 19.63 -7.43
CA LEU A 172 -6.15 19.22 -6.88
C LEU A 172 -7.30 20.07 -7.46
N LYS A 173 -8.38 19.38 -7.77
CA LYS A 173 -9.68 19.95 -8.15
C LYS A 173 -10.70 19.57 -7.08
N ILE A 174 -11.76 20.35 -6.96
CA ILE A 174 -12.89 20.02 -6.10
C ILE A 174 -13.99 19.43 -6.98
N PHE A 175 -14.62 18.34 -6.54
CA PHE A 175 -15.87 17.87 -7.11
C PHE A 175 -16.95 17.83 -6.05
N GLN A 176 -18.18 18.11 -6.48
CA GLN A 176 -19.36 18.04 -5.63
C GLN A 176 -20.02 16.68 -5.81
N PHE A 177 -20.56 16.13 -4.73
CA PHE A 177 -21.28 14.86 -4.75
C PHE A 177 -22.35 14.84 -3.67
N GLN A 178 -23.15 13.77 -3.63
CA GLN A 178 -24.09 13.50 -2.56
C GLN A 178 -23.70 12.22 -1.84
N THR A 179 -23.70 12.28 -0.51
CA THR A 179 -23.69 11.08 0.33
C THR A 179 -25.10 10.78 0.83
N ALA A 180 -25.39 9.52 1.15
CA ALA A 180 -26.71 9.09 1.58
C ALA A 180 -26.67 8.57 3.01
N GLN A 181 -27.69 8.91 3.79
CA GLN A 181 -27.92 8.39 5.13
C GLN A 181 -29.34 7.86 5.24
N ILE A 182 -29.49 6.65 5.77
CA ILE A 182 -30.77 6.04 6.06
C ILE A 182 -31.19 6.45 7.48
N SER A 183 -32.36 7.04 7.61
CA SER A 183 -32.97 7.38 8.88
C SER A 183 -34.16 6.46 9.17
N LEU A 184 -34.17 5.88 10.36
CA LEU A 184 -35.31 5.13 10.89
C LEU A 184 -36.12 6.11 11.75
N THR A 185 -37.26 6.58 11.24
CA THR A 185 -38.17 7.40 12.06
C THR A 185 -39.14 6.48 12.80
N SER A 186 -39.11 6.50 14.13
CA SER A 186 -40.16 5.89 14.95
C SER A 186 -41.41 6.76 14.85
N ALA A 187 -42.53 6.19 14.39
CA ALA A 187 -43.81 6.86 14.54
C ALA A 187 -44.31 6.65 15.98
N LEU A 188 -44.76 7.73 16.63
CA LEU A 188 -45.71 7.59 17.73
C LEU A 188 -46.90 6.75 17.21
N LEU A 189 -47.30 5.73 17.96
CA LEU A 189 -48.44 4.81 17.72
C LEU A 189 -48.18 3.51 16.92
N GLY A 190 -46.96 2.96 16.91
CA GLY A 190 -46.75 1.53 16.61
C GLY A 190 -46.82 1.11 15.13
N PHE A 191 -46.83 2.06 14.20
CA PHE A 191 -46.62 1.79 12.78
C PHE A 191 -45.13 1.96 12.43
N VAL A 192 -44.46 0.89 11.97
CA VAL A 192 -43.10 0.97 11.44
C VAL A 192 -43.15 1.74 10.11
N LYS A 193 -42.60 2.96 10.06
CA LYS A 193 -42.40 3.67 8.79
C LYS A 193 -41.23 3.07 8.02
N LYS A 194 -41.32 3.11 6.68
CA LYS A 194 -40.24 2.67 5.78
C LYS A 194 -38.97 3.51 6.05
N PRO A 195 -37.77 2.92 5.91
CA PRO A 195 -36.53 3.68 5.99
C PRO A 195 -36.53 4.81 4.96
N GLU A 196 -36.11 6.01 5.39
CA GLU A 196 -36.02 7.19 4.53
C GLU A 196 -34.56 7.46 4.15
N ILE A 197 -34.31 7.73 2.88
CA ILE A 197 -32.97 8.02 2.35
C ILE A 197 -32.78 9.53 2.26
N ASN A 198 -31.96 10.08 3.15
CA ASN A 198 -31.57 11.48 3.15
C ASN A 198 -30.28 11.65 2.34
N ARG A 199 -30.27 12.60 1.40
CA ARG A 199 -29.09 12.91 0.57
C ARG A 199 -28.45 14.22 1.04
N ILE A 200 -27.16 14.17 1.31
CA ILE A 200 -26.41 15.28 1.89
C ILE A 200 -25.35 15.73 0.87
N PRO A 201 -25.38 16.99 0.40
CA PRO A 201 -24.35 17.50 -0.50
C PRO A 201 -23.00 17.60 0.22
N LYS A 202 -21.94 17.19 -0.45
CA LYS A 202 -20.56 17.24 0.03
C LYS A 202 -19.61 17.59 -1.12
N ASN A 203 -18.37 17.92 -0.76
CA ASN A 203 -17.30 18.17 -1.70
C ASN A 203 -16.07 17.37 -1.27
N ALA A 204 -15.25 16.95 -2.23
CA ALA A 204 -13.96 16.36 -1.97
C ALA A 204 -12.93 16.85 -3.00
N GLU A 205 -11.67 16.83 -2.60
CA GLU A 205 -10.55 17.12 -3.48
C GLU A 205 -10.12 15.86 -4.22
N TYR A 206 -9.65 16.01 -5.46
CA TYR A 206 -9.12 14.91 -6.25
C TYR A 206 -8.10 15.40 -7.27
N PHE A 207 -7.26 14.50 -7.77
CA PHE A 207 -6.51 14.75 -8.99
C PHE A 207 -6.89 13.74 -10.07
N THR A 208 -6.59 14.08 -11.33
CA THR A 208 -6.79 13.18 -12.47
C THR A 208 -5.46 12.58 -12.89
N GLN A 209 -5.36 11.26 -12.89
CA GLN A 209 -4.29 10.53 -13.56
C GLN A 209 -4.70 10.28 -15.01
N ASN A 210 -3.94 10.83 -15.94
CA ASN A 210 -4.11 10.53 -17.36
C ASN A 210 -3.50 9.15 -17.65
N LEU A 211 -4.25 8.33 -18.36
CA LEU A 211 -3.85 7.03 -18.91
C LEU A 211 -3.74 7.17 -20.45
N PRO A 212 -3.23 6.14 -21.15
CA PRO A 212 -3.23 6.13 -22.62
C PRO A 212 -4.63 6.33 -23.22
N ASP A 213 -4.66 6.73 -24.50
CA ASP A 213 -5.88 6.87 -25.30
C ASP A 213 -6.95 7.80 -24.70
N GLY A 214 -6.52 8.80 -23.92
CA GLY A 214 -7.41 9.78 -23.31
C GLY A 214 -8.28 9.23 -22.17
N VAL A 215 -7.97 8.02 -21.66
CA VAL A 215 -8.62 7.46 -20.49
C VAL A 215 -8.11 8.15 -19.23
N THR A 216 -8.96 8.33 -18.24
CA THR A 216 -8.62 8.98 -16.98
C THR A 216 -8.97 8.12 -15.78
N LEU A 217 -8.20 8.30 -14.71
CA LEU A 217 -8.43 7.72 -13.39
C LEU A 217 -8.49 8.86 -12.38
N GLU A 218 -9.65 9.06 -11.75
CA GLU A 218 -9.87 10.09 -10.73
C GLU A 218 -9.47 9.55 -9.35
N MET A 219 -8.58 10.27 -8.68
CA MET A 219 -7.98 9.88 -7.40
C MET A 219 -8.38 10.87 -6.32
N VAL A 220 -9.31 10.48 -5.44
CA VAL A 220 -9.86 11.31 -4.35
C VAL A 220 -8.85 11.42 -3.21
N ALA A 221 -8.68 12.64 -2.70
CA ALA A 221 -7.86 12.95 -1.54
C ALA A 221 -8.55 12.44 -0.27
N ILE A 222 -7.93 11.46 0.40
CA ILE A 222 -8.42 10.92 1.65
C ILE A 222 -7.61 11.56 2.79
N PRO A 223 -8.26 12.30 3.71
CA PRO A 223 -7.57 12.92 4.83
C PRO A 223 -6.97 11.84 5.73
N GLY A 224 -5.85 12.13 6.37
CA GLY A 224 -5.33 11.26 7.42
C GLY A 224 -6.19 11.36 8.68
N GLY A 225 -6.23 10.30 9.47
CA GLY A 225 -6.99 10.29 10.72
C GLY A 225 -6.88 8.99 11.48
N THR A 226 -7.56 8.93 12.61
CA THR A 226 -7.56 7.76 13.48
C THR A 226 -8.99 7.24 13.63
N PHE A 227 -9.18 5.93 13.52
CA PHE A 227 -10.49 5.29 13.62
C PHE A 227 -10.41 3.96 14.37
N ILE A 228 -11.56 3.42 14.74
CA ILE A 228 -11.70 2.08 15.29
C ILE A 228 -11.98 1.11 14.14
N MET A 229 -11.06 0.20 13.91
CA MET A 229 -11.14 -0.84 12.88
C MET A 229 -11.76 -2.12 13.45
N GLY A 230 -12.57 -2.80 12.65
CA GLY A 230 -13.33 -3.99 13.04
C GLY A 230 -14.74 -3.69 13.57
N SER A 231 -15.49 -4.73 13.93
CA SER A 231 -16.90 -4.65 14.36
C SER A 231 -17.08 -4.81 15.87
N PRO A 232 -18.02 -4.10 16.52
CA PRO A 232 -18.35 -4.33 17.92
C PRO A 232 -19.05 -5.68 18.11
N GLU A 233 -18.99 -6.24 19.32
CA GLU A 233 -19.48 -7.61 19.61
C GLU A 233 -20.97 -7.83 19.30
N ASN A 234 -21.76 -6.75 19.30
CA ASN A 234 -23.21 -6.76 19.08
C ASN A 234 -23.62 -6.35 17.66
N GLU A 235 -22.69 -6.14 16.73
CA GLU A 235 -23.02 -5.87 15.32
C GLU A 235 -23.64 -7.13 14.67
N GLU A 236 -24.80 -6.97 14.02
CA GLU A 236 -25.48 -8.04 13.30
C GLU A 236 -24.59 -8.56 12.15
N GLY A 237 -24.59 -9.88 11.91
CA GLY A 237 -23.82 -10.46 10.81
C GLY A 237 -22.30 -10.41 10.96
N ARG A 238 -21.75 -9.98 12.11
CA ARG A 238 -20.30 -10.00 12.38
C ARG A 238 -19.73 -11.41 12.40
N THR A 239 -18.46 -11.52 12.04
CA THR A 239 -17.64 -12.72 12.20
C THR A 239 -16.45 -12.50 13.14
N SER A 240 -15.81 -13.59 13.60
CA SER A 240 -14.76 -13.53 14.64
C SER A 240 -13.45 -12.91 14.16
N ASP A 241 -13.22 -12.91 12.85
CA ASP A 241 -12.05 -12.34 12.19
C ASP A 241 -12.09 -10.82 12.06
N GLU A 242 -13.23 -10.19 12.39
CA GLU A 242 -13.39 -8.74 12.49
C GLU A 242 -12.94 -8.20 13.86
N SER A 243 -12.36 -9.07 14.71
CA SER A 243 -12.03 -8.80 16.12
C SER A 243 -10.52 -9.00 16.40
N PRO A 244 -9.97 -8.40 17.47
CA PRO A 244 -10.60 -7.36 18.30
C PRO A 244 -10.70 -6.02 17.58
N GLN A 245 -11.67 -5.20 17.99
CA GLN A 245 -11.66 -3.79 17.62
C GLN A 245 -10.39 -3.12 18.15
N HIS A 246 -9.76 -2.31 17.33
CA HIS A 246 -8.50 -1.65 17.68
C HIS A 246 -8.38 -0.32 16.96
N GLN A 247 -7.56 0.57 17.51
CA GLN A 247 -7.35 1.91 16.98
C GLN A 247 -6.25 1.88 15.91
N VAL A 248 -6.54 2.47 14.74
CA VAL A 248 -5.60 2.57 13.63
C VAL A 248 -5.50 4.03 13.19
N THR A 249 -4.26 4.50 12.99
CA THR A 249 -3.98 5.85 12.45
C THR A 249 -3.52 5.72 11.01
N VAL A 250 -4.32 6.22 10.08
CA VAL A 250 -4.07 6.17 8.64
C VAL A 250 -3.51 7.53 8.19
N PRO A 251 -2.32 7.57 7.55
CA PRO A 251 -1.80 8.81 6.97
C PRO A 251 -2.64 9.27 5.77
N PRO A 252 -2.58 10.55 5.36
CA PRO A 252 -3.29 11.01 4.18
C PRO A 252 -2.76 10.34 2.90
N PHE A 253 -3.66 9.99 2.00
CA PHE A 253 -3.36 9.31 0.74
C PHE A 253 -4.41 9.65 -0.33
N PHE A 254 -4.23 9.13 -1.54
CA PHE A 254 -5.26 9.21 -2.57
C PHE A 254 -5.82 7.83 -2.89
N MET A 255 -7.13 7.74 -3.09
CA MET A 255 -7.83 6.51 -3.46
C MET A 255 -8.64 6.69 -4.74
N GLY A 256 -8.68 5.67 -5.59
CA GLY A 256 -9.54 5.65 -6.78
C GLY A 256 -10.98 5.94 -6.40
N LYS A 257 -11.58 6.94 -7.06
CA LYS A 257 -12.97 7.36 -6.85
C LYS A 257 -13.97 6.22 -7.00
N TYR A 258 -13.62 5.27 -7.87
CA TYR A 258 -14.38 4.08 -8.25
C TYR A 258 -13.46 2.84 -8.15
N PRO A 259 -14.01 1.62 -8.12
CA PRO A 259 -13.30 0.44 -8.59
C PRO A 259 -12.73 0.68 -10.00
N VAL A 260 -11.60 0.06 -10.33
CA VAL A 260 -11.00 0.18 -11.66
C VAL A 260 -12.00 -0.28 -12.71
N THR A 261 -12.27 0.56 -13.71
CA THR A 261 -13.23 0.22 -14.77
C THR A 261 -12.59 -0.65 -15.84
N GLN A 262 -13.41 -1.37 -16.62
CA GLN A 262 -12.90 -2.17 -17.75
C GLN A 262 -12.16 -1.31 -18.79
N LYS A 263 -12.59 -0.05 -18.98
CA LYS A 263 -11.89 0.90 -19.86
C LYS A 263 -10.50 1.27 -19.32
N GLN A 264 -10.40 1.54 -18.02
CA GLN A 264 -9.12 1.83 -17.36
C GLN A 264 -8.20 0.59 -17.38
N TRP A 265 -8.76 -0.59 -17.12
CA TRP A 265 -8.06 -1.87 -17.22
C TRP A 265 -7.38 -2.02 -18.58
N ARG A 266 -8.15 -1.92 -19.67
CA ARG A 266 -7.62 -2.05 -21.04
C ARG A 266 -6.47 -1.08 -21.32
N ALA A 267 -6.60 0.18 -20.91
CA ALA A 267 -5.58 1.20 -21.12
C ALA A 267 -4.25 0.86 -20.43
N VAL A 268 -4.30 0.33 -19.21
CA VAL A 268 -3.09 -0.04 -18.45
C VAL A 268 -2.56 -1.42 -18.86
N ALA A 269 -3.43 -2.39 -19.17
CA ALA A 269 -3.05 -3.71 -19.65
C ALA A 269 -2.36 -3.67 -21.03
N ALA A 270 -2.59 -2.61 -21.82
CA ALA A 270 -1.89 -2.37 -23.07
C ALA A 270 -0.46 -1.80 -22.89
N LEU A 271 -0.12 -1.26 -21.71
CA LEU A 271 1.24 -0.83 -21.41
C LEU A 271 2.18 -2.03 -21.36
N GLY A 272 3.48 -1.78 -21.51
CA GLY A 272 4.49 -2.84 -21.42
C GLY A 272 4.36 -3.66 -20.14
N LYS A 273 4.70 -4.94 -20.20
CA LYS A 273 4.77 -5.81 -19.01
C LYS A 273 5.80 -5.29 -17.99
N VAL A 274 5.52 -5.47 -16.71
CA VAL A 274 6.49 -5.34 -15.61
C VAL A 274 6.88 -6.74 -15.13
N ASN A 275 5.93 -7.51 -14.61
CA ASN A 275 6.17 -8.84 -14.04
C ASN A 275 5.42 -9.95 -14.79
N ILE A 276 4.12 -9.79 -15.02
CA ILE A 276 3.26 -10.78 -15.69
C ILE A 276 2.48 -10.21 -16.87
N ASP A 277 2.01 -11.08 -17.77
CA ASP A 277 1.12 -10.67 -18.85
C ASP A 277 -0.31 -10.49 -18.33
N LEU A 278 -1.00 -9.45 -18.81
CA LEU A 278 -2.39 -9.18 -18.46
C LEU A 278 -3.28 -9.49 -19.66
N LYS A 279 -4.38 -10.21 -19.44
CA LYS A 279 -5.44 -10.34 -20.43
C LYS A 279 -6.09 -8.97 -20.64
N SER A 280 -6.22 -8.54 -21.89
CA SER A 280 -6.76 -7.21 -22.22
C SER A 280 -8.21 -7.03 -21.78
N ASP A 281 -9.03 -8.08 -21.89
CA ASP A 281 -10.46 -8.04 -21.56
C ASP A 281 -10.87 -9.26 -20.74
N PRO A 282 -10.56 -9.27 -19.42
CA PRO A 282 -10.77 -10.45 -18.56
C PRO A 282 -12.23 -10.63 -18.15
N SER A 283 -12.94 -9.52 -17.95
CA SER A 283 -14.25 -9.46 -17.29
C SER A 283 -15.33 -10.28 -17.98
N TYR A 284 -16.18 -10.91 -17.19
CA TYR A 284 -17.35 -11.64 -17.64
C TYR A 284 -18.45 -10.72 -18.17
N PHE A 285 -18.88 -9.73 -17.37
CA PHE A 285 -19.83 -8.71 -17.80
C PHE A 285 -19.10 -7.68 -18.68
N LYS A 286 -19.78 -7.10 -19.67
CA LYS A 286 -19.13 -6.23 -20.66
C LYS A 286 -19.70 -4.81 -20.60
N GLY A 287 -18.81 -3.85 -20.40
CA GLY A 287 -19.14 -2.42 -20.44
C GLY A 287 -17.97 -1.56 -19.97
N ASP A 288 -17.67 -0.49 -20.68
CA ASP A 288 -16.50 0.37 -20.41
C ASP A 288 -16.45 0.94 -19.00
N ASN A 289 -17.62 1.29 -18.46
CA ASN A 289 -17.78 1.87 -17.12
C ASN A 289 -18.20 0.83 -16.06
N LEU A 290 -18.26 -0.46 -16.40
CA LEU A 290 -18.37 -1.51 -15.39
C LEU A 290 -17.04 -1.66 -14.66
N PRO A 291 -17.03 -2.10 -13.39
CA PRO A 291 -15.80 -2.51 -12.73
C PRO A 291 -15.16 -3.66 -13.51
N VAL A 292 -13.83 -3.67 -13.57
CA VAL A 292 -13.12 -4.86 -14.01
C VAL A 292 -13.31 -5.94 -12.96
N GLU A 293 -13.81 -7.09 -13.40
CA GLU A 293 -13.84 -8.33 -12.62
C GLU A 293 -13.15 -9.45 -13.40
N TYR A 294 -13.09 -10.64 -12.80
CA TYR A 294 -12.33 -11.78 -13.33
C TYR A 294 -10.81 -11.53 -13.36
N VAL A 295 -10.31 -10.80 -12.35
CA VAL A 295 -8.89 -10.47 -12.17
C VAL A 295 -8.40 -11.01 -10.83
N SER A 296 -7.23 -11.64 -10.85
CA SER A 296 -6.57 -12.13 -9.63
C SER A 296 -5.87 -11.00 -8.88
N TRP A 297 -5.42 -11.30 -7.66
CA TRP A 297 -4.60 -10.35 -6.90
C TRP A 297 -3.30 -10.02 -7.64
N ASN A 298 -2.67 -11.02 -8.27
CA ASN A 298 -1.46 -10.82 -9.08
C ASN A 298 -1.71 -9.91 -10.28
N ASP A 299 -2.86 -10.05 -10.94
CA ASP A 299 -3.26 -9.20 -12.06
C ASP A 299 -3.46 -7.75 -11.61
N ALA A 300 -4.11 -7.54 -10.46
CA ALA A 300 -4.34 -6.23 -9.86
C ALA A 300 -3.03 -5.56 -9.42
N ARG A 301 -2.07 -6.34 -8.91
CA ARG A 301 -0.70 -5.87 -8.60
C ARG A 301 0.07 -5.47 -9.84
N GLU A 302 0.04 -6.28 -10.89
CA GLU A 302 0.69 -5.95 -12.16
C GLU A 302 0.08 -4.68 -12.78
N PHE A 303 -1.24 -4.49 -12.68
CA PHE A 303 -1.89 -3.24 -13.07
C PHE A 303 -1.30 -2.05 -12.30
N CYS A 304 -1.17 -2.17 -10.97
CA CYS A 304 -0.56 -1.13 -10.13
C CYS A 304 0.89 -0.84 -10.53
N ASP A 305 1.69 -1.87 -10.81
CA ASP A 305 3.10 -1.74 -11.18
C ASP A 305 3.26 -1.07 -12.55
N ARG A 306 2.44 -1.44 -13.54
CA ARG A 306 2.40 -0.79 -14.87
C ARG A 306 1.99 0.68 -14.76
N LEU A 307 0.93 0.95 -13.98
CA LEU A 307 0.45 2.29 -13.72
C LEU A 307 1.52 3.14 -13.03
N SER A 308 2.21 2.57 -12.04
CA SER A 308 3.30 3.23 -11.31
C SER A 308 4.43 3.63 -12.22
N ARG A 309 4.91 2.70 -13.06
CA ARG A 309 5.99 2.95 -14.02
C ARG A 309 5.61 4.02 -15.05
N MET A 310 4.38 4.00 -15.54
CA MET A 310 3.90 4.99 -16.52
C MET A 310 3.73 6.38 -15.90
N ALA A 311 3.16 6.45 -14.70
CA ALA A 311 2.84 7.71 -14.04
C ALA A 311 4.04 8.32 -13.28
N ASN A 312 5.12 7.57 -13.09
CA ASN A 312 6.23 7.89 -12.19
C ASN A 312 5.72 8.26 -10.78
N LYS A 313 4.81 7.43 -10.26
CA LYS A 313 4.16 7.57 -8.95
C LYS A 313 3.98 6.19 -8.34
N THR A 314 3.83 6.10 -7.03
CA THR A 314 3.60 4.82 -6.36
C THR A 314 2.11 4.51 -6.29
N TYR A 315 1.61 3.74 -7.26
CA TYR A 315 0.29 3.12 -7.20
C TYR A 315 0.38 1.71 -6.64
N ARG A 316 -0.61 1.34 -5.84
CA ARG A 316 -0.72 0.02 -5.20
C ARG A 316 -2.16 -0.30 -4.87
N LEU A 317 -2.41 -1.52 -4.41
CA LEU A 317 -3.65 -1.86 -3.73
C LEU A 317 -3.71 -1.13 -2.37
N PRO A 318 -4.92 -0.78 -1.89
CA PRO A 318 -5.08 -0.26 -0.54
C PRO A 318 -4.62 -1.31 0.49
N SER A 319 -4.10 -0.86 1.63
CA SER A 319 -4.10 -1.74 2.79
C SER A 319 -5.55 -1.97 3.25
N GLU A 320 -5.76 -3.03 4.00
CA GLU A 320 -7.04 -3.32 4.64
C GLU A 320 -7.53 -2.13 5.48
N ALA A 321 -6.62 -1.55 6.27
CA ALA A 321 -6.89 -0.42 7.13
C ALA A 321 -7.27 0.84 6.34
N GLU A 322 -6.56 1.13 5.24
CA GLU A 322 -6.89 2.23 4.34
C GLU A 322 -8.27 2.05 3.72
N TRP A 323 -8.61 0.82 3.30
CA TRP A 323 -9.91 0.51 2.71
C TRP A 323 -11.05 0.71 3.72
N GLU A 324 -10.95 0.16 4.93
CA GLU A 324 -12.02 0.30 5.93
C GLU A 324 -12.17 1.74 6.40
N TYR A 325 -11.05 2.44 6.66
CA TYR A 325 -11.06 3.85 7.01
C TYR A 325 -11.78 4.68 5.94
N ALA A 326 -11.41 4.44 4.68
CA ALA A 326 -11.99 5.13 3.54
C ALA A 326 -13.47 4.79 3.39
N CYS A 327 -13.87 3.52 3.52
CA CYS A 327 -15.25 3.05 3.43
C CYS A 327 -16.15 3.73 4.47
N ARG A 328 -15.73 3.73 5.73
CA ARG A 328 -16.47 4.34 6.84
C ARG A 328 -16.67 5.83 6.66
N GLY A 329 -15.68 6.55 6.11
CA GLY A 329 -15.80 8.00 5.92
C GLY A 329 -16.14 8.76 7.21
N GLY A 330 -15.67 8.26 8.35
CA GLY A 330 -15.94 8.80 9.69
C GLY A 330 -17.18 8.24 10.41
N THR A 331 -17.94 7.32 9.82
CA THR A 331 -19.04 6.64 10.53
C THR A 331 -18.55 5.44 11.33
N THR A 332 -19.33 5.06 12.34
CA THR A 332 -19.09 3.86 13.18
C THR A 332 -20.13 2.78 12.98
N THR A 333 -21.15 3.03 12.16
CA THR A 333 -22.22 2.10 11.83
C THR A 333 -21.73 1.00 10.88
N PRO A 334 -22.48 -0.10 10.72
CA PRO A 334 -22.10 -1.20 9.82
C PRO A 334 -21.87 -0.73 8.38
N PHE A 335 -22.68 0.21 7.88
CA PHE A 335 -22.51 0.83 6.56
C PHE A 335 -22.27 2.33 6.70
N TYR A 336 -21.60 2.95 5.71
CA TYR A 336 -21.44 4.41 5.71
C TYR A 336 -22.76 5.18 5.67
N CYS A 337 -23.85 4.52 5.22
CA CYS A 337 -25.18 5.10 5.14
C CYS A 337 -26.05 4.83 6.39
N GLY A 338 -25.57 4.07 7.38
CA GLY A 338 -26.27 3.88 8.67
C GLY A 338 -26.31 2.42 9.14
N GLU A 339 -27.31 2.12 9.99
CA GLU A 339 -27.53 0.81 10.64
C GLU A 339 -28.10 -0.27 9.70
N THR A 340 -28.41 0.10 8.46
CA THR A 340 -28.91 -0.80 7.43
C THR A 340 -28.49 -0.30 6.05
N ILE A 341 -28.81 -1.05 5.00
CA ILE A 341 -28.50 -0.75 3.61
C ILE A 341 -29.73 -0.96 2.72
N SER A 342 -29.78 -0.25 1.60
CA SER A 342 -30.83 -0.36 0.58
C SER A 342 -30.22 -0.62 -0.79
N THR A 343 -30.91 -1.37 -1.65
CA THR A 343 -30.53 -1.58 -3.05
C THR A 343 -30.58 -0.30 -3.90
N ASP A 344 -31.12 0.78 -3.36
CA ASP A 344 -31.07 2.13 -3.96
C ASP A 344 -29.74 2.85 -3.69
N LEU A 345 -28.93 2.32 -2.77
CA LEU A 345 -27.64 2.89 -2.34
C LEU A 345 -26.45 1.98 -2.65
N ALA A 346 -26.68 0.71 -3.01
CA ALA A 346 -25.65 -0.26 -3.29
C ALA A 346 -26.19 -1.40 -4.19
N ASN A 347 -25.28 -2.18 -4.77
CA ASN A 347 -25.59 -3.35 -5.57
C ASN A 347 -25.18 -4.64 -4.85
N TYR A 348 -26.16 -5.40 -4.35
CA TYR A 348 -25.97 -6.66 -3.63
C TYR A 348 -27.21 -7.56 -3.86
N ASN A 349 -27.26 -8.73 -3.21
CA ASN A 349 -28.44 -9.59 -3.28
C ASN A 349 -29.67 -8.96 -2.61
N GLY A 350 -30.49 -8.26 -3.40
CA GLY A 350 -31.70 -7.56 -2.95
C GLY A 350 -32.82 -8.46 -2.43
N ASN A 351 -32.71 -9.79 -2.53
CA ASN A 351 -33.68 -10.71 -1.93
C ASN A 351 -33.50 -10.88 -0.41
N CYS A 352 -32.39 -10.36 0.14
CA CYS A 352 -32.02 -10.43 1.55
C CYS A 352 -32.02 -9.03 2.18
N THR A 353 -32.09 -8.98 3.50
CA THR A 353 -32.16 -7.74 4.29
C THR A 353 -31.16 -7.81 5.43
N TYR A 354 -30.70 -6.64 5.88
CA TYR A 354 -29.87 -6.50 7.08
C TYR A 354 -30.56 -5.56 8.07
N GLY A 355 -30.68 -5.95 9.33
CA GLY A 355 -31.35 -5.15 10.36
C GLY A 355 -32.77 -4.76 9.93
N GLN A 356 -33.09 -3.46 10.01
CA GLN A 356 -34.40 -2.90 9.65
C GLN A 356 -34.54 -2.56 8.15
N GLY A 357 -33.67 -3.12 7.30
CA GLY A 357 -33.69 -2.92 5.85
C GLY A 357 -34.88 -3.60 5.17
N GLN A 358 -35.09 -3.30 3.89
CA GLN A 358 -36.15 -3.89 3.08
C GLN A 358 -35.57 -4.63 1.89
N LYS A 359 -36.26 -5.68 1.45
CA LYS A 359 -35.93 -6.35 0.18
C LYS A 359 -36.07 -5.34 -0.95
N GLY A 360 -35.22 -5.49 -1.95
CA GLY A 360 -35.13 -4.60 -3.09
C GLY A 360 -34.76 -5.36 -4.36
N GLN A 361 -34.19 -4.63 -5.32
CA GLN A 361 -33.82 -5.21 -6.61
C GLN A 361 -32.56 -6.07 -6.46
N PHE A 362 -32.66 -7.36 -6.77
CA PHE A 362 -31.49 -8.18 -7.06
C PHE A 362 -31.16 -8.06 -8.56
N ARG A 363 -30.03 -7.42 -8.88
CA ARG A 363 -29.69 -7.06 -10.27
C ARG A 363 -29.04 -8.19 -11.06
N GLU A 364 -28.51 -9.19 -10.37
CA GLU A 364 -27.88 -10.38 -10.96
C GLU A 364 -26.67 -10.08 -11.87
N LYS A 365 -26.06 -8.89 -11.73
CA LYS A 365 -24.87 -8.45 -12.46
C LYS A 365 -24.20 -7.24 -11.80
N THR A 366 -22.98 -6.94 -12.23
CA THR A 366 -22.33 -5.65 -11.94
C THR A 366 -23.09 -4.48 -12.57
N THR A 367 -22.98 -3.32 -11.94
CA THR A 367 -23.50 -2.05 -12.44
C THR A 367 -22.36 -1.12 -12.83
N GLU A 368 -22.66 -0.12 -13.67
CA GLU A 368 -21.68 0.95 -13.95
C GLU A 368 -21.26 1.61 -12.64
N VAL A 369 -19.97 1.94 -12.54
CA VAL A 369 -19.44 2.59 -11.34
C VAL A 369 -20.08 3.97 -11.16
N GLY A 370 -20.34 4.34 -9.91
CA GLY A 370 -20.80 5.68 -9.57
C GLY A 370 -22.28 5.98 -9.77
N ILE A 371 -23.12 4.98 -10.07
CA ILE A 371 -24.58 5.20 -10.18
C ILE A 371 -25.26 5.36 -8.82
N PHE A 372 -24.62 4.88 -7.74
CA PHE A 372 -25.09 5.05 -6.36
C PHE A 372 -24.44 6.27 -5.69
N PRO A 373 -25.02 6.80 -4.60
CA PRO A 373 -24.41 7.90 -3.86
C PRO A 373 -23.04 7.53 -3.28
N ALA A 374 -22.11 8.48 -3.30
CA ALA A 374 -20.79 8.28 -2.71
C ALA A 374 -20.86 8.19 -1.18
N ASN A 375 -19.84 7.62 -0.57
CA ASN A 375 -19.66 7.68 0.87
C ASN A 375 -19.23 9.10 1.32
N PRO A 376 -19.08 9.36 2.64
CA PRO A 376 -18.73 10.68 3.16
C PRO A 376 -17.44 11.31 2.62
N PHE A 377 -16.51 10.52 2.09
CA PHE A 377 -15.25 10.99 1.48
C PHE A 377 -15.33 11.16 -0.03
N GLY A 378 -16.45 10.85 -0.67
CA GLY A 378 -16.61 10.99 -2.12
C GLY A 378 -16.16 9.76 -2.92
N LEU A 379 -16.04 8.61 -2.25
CA LEU A 379 -15.76 7.32 -2.87
C LEU A 379 -17.06 6.60 -3.18
N TYR A 380 -17.15 6.00 -4.36
CA TYR A 380 -18.33 5.30 -4.83
C TYR A 380 -18.14 3.80 -4.75
N ASP A 381 -19.26 3.09 -4.67
CA ASP A 381 -19.33 1.62 -4.70
C ASP A 381 -18.47 0.96 -3.60
N MET A 382 -18.36 1.61 -2.42
CA MET A 382 -17.66 1.03 -1.26
C MET A 382 -18.45 -0.11 -0.60
N CYS A 383 -19.76 -0.22 -0.90
CA CYS A 383 -20.61 -1.32 -0.47
C CYS A 383 -21.21 -2.01 -1.72
N GLY A 384 -20.88 -3.27 -1.92
CA GLY A 384 -21.37 -4.11 -3.00
C GLY A 384 -20.68 -3.88 -4.36
N ASN A 385 -21.38 -4.24 -5.43
CA ASN A 385 -20.93 -4.30 -6.82
C ASN A 385 -19.83 -5.36 -7.05
N VAL A 386 -18.62 -5.17 -6.52
CA VAL A 386 -17.51 -6.13 -6.57
C VAL A 386 -16.74 -6.13 -5.25
N TRP A 387 -16.31 -7.31 -4.81
CA TRP A 387 -15.30 -7.43 -3.77
C TRP A 387 -13.99 -6.82 -4.28
N GLU A 388 -13.20 -6.22 -3.39
CA GLU A 388 -12.00 -5.49 -3.79
C GLU A 388 -10.74 -6.03 -3.12
N TRP A 389 -9.76 -6.38 -3.94
CA TRP A 389 -8.45 -6.80 -3.46
C TRP A 389 -7.75 -5.72 -2.63
N CYS A 390 -7.24 -6.12 -1.46
CA CYS A 390 -6.31 -5.34 -0.65
C CYS A 390 -4.90 -5.95 -0.71
N GLU A 391 -3.89 -5.18 -0.31
CA GLU A 391 -2.48 -5.62 -0.31
C GLU A 391 -2.23 -6.78 0.69
N ASP A 392 -2.97 -6.77 1.79
CA ASP A 392 -2.83 -7.61 2.98
C ASP A 392 -2.96 -9.12 2.68
N GLY A 393 -2.20 -9.90 3.45
CA GLY A 393 -2.45 -11.34 3.55
C GLY A 393 -3.62 -11.61 4.49
N TRP A 394 -4.32 -12.73 4.28
CA TRP A 394 -5.37 -13.16 5.20
C TRP A 394 -4.83 -13.50 6.60
N HIS A 395 -5.53 -13.01 7.63
CA HIS A 395 -5.32 -13.36 9.04
C HIS A 395 -6.68 -13.54 9.71
N GLU A 396 -6.81 -14.53 10.58
CA GLU A 396 -8.09 -14.93 11.21
C GLU A 396 -8.60 -13.97 12.29
N ASN A 397 -7.86 -12.92 12.62
CA ASN A 397 -8.18 -11.89 13.60
C ASN A 397 -7.19 -10.73 13.50
N TYR A 398 -7.42 -9.68 14.29
CA TYR A 398 -6.58 -8.47 14.39
C TYR A 398 -5.54 -8.52 15.52
N ILE A 399 -5.20 -9.69 16.06
CA ILE A 399 -4.18 -9.77 17.12
C ILE A 399 -2.80 -9.47 16.52
N ASN A 400 -2.13 -8.42 17.01
CA ASN A 400 -0.83 -7.92 16.52
C ASN A 400 -0.85 -7.30 15.11
N VAL A 401 -2.01 -6.88 14.63
CA VAL A 401 -2.13 -6.11 13.38
C VAL A 401 -1.37 -4.78 13.45
N PRO A 402 -0.78 -4.29 12.34
CA PRO A 402 -0.25 -2.93 12.27
C PRO A 402 -1.33 -1.86 12.57
N THR A 403 -0.94 -0.81 13.29
CA THR A 403 -1.86 0.28 13.71
C THR A 403 -1.56 1.63 13.05
N ASP A 404 -0.65 1.64 12.06
CA ASP A 404 -0.20 2.82 11.32
C ASP A 404 -0.78 2.90 9.90
N GLY A 405 -1.79 2.09 9.61
CA GLY A 405 -2.44 2.00 8.30
C GLY A 405 -1.64 1.22 7.26
N SER A 406 -0.46 0.68 7.60
CA SER A 406 0.29 -0.19 6.69
C SER A 406 -0.39 -1.54 6.48
N ALA A 407 -0.14 -2.17 5.33
CA ALA A 407 -0.67 -3.49 5.03
C ALA A 407 -0.02 -4.58 5.90
N TRP A 408 -0.84 -5.48 6.43
CA TRP A 408 -0.40 -6.68 7.14
C TRP A 408 0.00 -7.77 6.15
N THR A 409 1.20 -7.62 5.59
CA THR A 409 1.75 -8.57 4.62
C THR A 409 2.39 -9.77 5.30
N SER A 410 2.12 -10.97 4.78
CA SER A 410 2.87 -12.19 5.06
C SER A 410 3.30 -12.84 3.75
N LEU A 411 4.61 -13.08 3.58
CA LEU A 411 5.17 -13.68 2.36
C LEU A 411 4.70 -15.12 2.12
N SER A 412 4.19 -15.80 3.14
CA SER A 412 3.68 -17.17 3.03
C SER A 412 2.18 -17.24 2.75
N SER A 413 1.45 -16.12 2.83
CA SER A 413 0.00 -16.16 2.71
C SER A 413 -0.42 -16.34 1.25
N GLN A 414 -0.98 -17.51 0.96
CA GLN A 414 -1.56 -17.82 -0.34
C GLN A 414 -2.93 -17.16 -0.54
N ARG A 415 -3.53 -16.66 0.54
CA ARG A 415 -4.84 -15.99 0.54
C ARG A 415 -4.66 -14.50 0.75
N LYS A 416 -5.33 -13.72 -0.09
CA LYS A 416 -5.30 -12.26 -0.07
C LYS A 416 -6.65 -11.73 0.38
N LEU A 417 -6.62 -10.58 1.05
CA LEU A 417 -7.81 -10.01 1.64
C LEU A 417 -8.68 -9.31 0.59
N LEU A 418 -10.00 -9.45 0.77
CA LEU A 418 -11.05 -8.80 0.01
C LEU A 418 -11.95 -7.98 0.95
N ARG A 419 -12.45 -6.84 0.45
CA ARG A 419 -13.39 -5.96 1.16
C ARG A 419 -14.59 -5.54 0.30
N GLY A 420 -15.71 -5.20 0.94
CA GLY A 420 -16.83 -4.48 0.33
C GLY A 420 -18.06 -5.27 -0.11
N GLY A 421 -18.00 -6.60 -0.22
CA GLY A 421 -19.12 -7.39 -0.76
C GLY A 421 -19.24 -7.28 -2.29
N SER A 422 -20.18 -8.00 -2.90
CA SER A 422 -20.43 -7.90 -4.35
C SER A 422 -21.91 -7.99 -4.70
N TRP A 423 -22.24 -7.84 -5.99
CA TRP A 423 -23.61 -7.82 -6.51
C TRP A 423 -24.48 -9.04 -6.14
N TYR A 424 -23.89 -10.19 -5.80
CA TYR A 424 -24.63 -11.42 -5.42
C TYR A 424 -24.45 -11.86 -3.98
N TYR A 425 -23.61 -11.18 -3.20
CA TYR A 425 -23.43 -11.50 -1.79
C TYR A 425 -24.55 -10.88 -0.95
N LEU A 426 -24.64 -11.37 0.30
CA LEU A 426 -25.65 -10.94 1.23
C LEU A 426 -25.32 -9.51 1.73
N PRO A 427 -26.31 -8.74 2.20
CA PRO A 427 -26.06 -7.38 2.68
C PRO A 427 -25.06 -7.33 3.86
N GLU A 428 -24.99 -8.35 4.71
CA GLU A 428 -23.98 -8.43 5.78
C GLU A 428 -22.53 -8.48 5.27
N ASP A 429 -22.31 -8.98 4.04
CA ASP A 429 -20.99 -9.00 3.40
C ASP A 429 -20.57 -7.61 2.90
N CYS A 430 -21.54 -6.68 2.79
CA CYS A 430 -21.30 -5.31 2.33
C CYS A 430 -20.98 -4.34 3.49
N ARG A 431 -20.91 -4.84 4.74
CA ARG A 431 -20.55 -4.03 5.90
C ARG A 431 -19.12 -3.53 5.78
N SER A 432 -18.86 -2.35 6.34
CA SER A 432 -17.53 -1.72 6.36
C SER A 432 -16.49 -2.61 7.07
N ALA A 433 -16.90 -3.37 8.09
CA ALA A 433 -16.04 -4.27 8.85
C ALA A 433 -15.92 -5.67 8.24
N SER A 434 -16.80 -6.05 7.30
CA SER A 434 -16.79 -7.40 6.72
C SER A 434 -15.48 -7.65 5.97
N ARG A 435 -14.95 -8.85 6.17
CA ARG A 435 -13.68 -9.32 5.60
C ARG A 435 -13.94 -10.61 4.83
N PHE A 436 -13.27 -10.75 3.70
CA PHE A 436 -13.23 -12.02 2.99
C PHE A 436 -11.81 -12.27 2.50
N SER A 437 -11.54 -13.48 2.01
CA SER A 437 -10.28 -13.76 1.34
C SER A 437 -10.42 -14.85 0.32
N ASP A 438 -9.56 -14.77 -0.68
CA ASP A 438 -9.46 -15.76 -1.73
C ASP A 438 -7.99 -15.98 -2.12
N TYR A 439 -7.71 -17.04 -2.87
CA TYR A 439 -6.35 -17.34 -3.31
C TYR A 439 -5.83 -16.27 -4.27
N LEU A 440 -4.54 -15.96 -4.17
CA LEU A 440 -3.89 -14.86 -4.90
C LEU A 440 -3.94 -14.99 -6.43
N ASP A 441 -4.15 -16.21 -6.95
CA ASP A 441 -4.27 -16.55 -8.37
C ASP A 441 -5.71 -16.83 -8.79
N HIS A 442 -6.67 -16.84 -7.86
CA HIS A 442 -8.07 -17.04 -8.17
C HIS A 442 -8.71 -15.74 -8.67
N TYR A 443 -9.62 -15.88 -9.63
CA TYR A 443 -10.38 -14.81 -10.25
C TYR A 443 -11.84 -15.28 -10.45
N THR A 444 -12.79 -14.41 -10.16
CA THR A 444 -14.23 -14.67 -10.35
C THR A 444 -14.95 -13.38 -10.73
N TYR A 445 -16.19 -13.50 -11.21
CA TYR A 445 -17.02 -12.38 -11.67
C TYR A 445 -17.59 -11.48 -10.57
N GLY A 446 -17.22 -11.75 -9.31
CA GLY A 446 -17.57 -10.95 -8.14
C GLY A 446 -16.41 -10.18 -7.52
N ILE A 447 -15.19 -10.28 -8.08
CA ILE A 447 -13.97 -9.69 -7.51
C ILE A 447 -13.31 -8.76 -8.53
N GLY A 448 -13.06 -7.53 -8.09
CA GLY A 448 -12.28 -6.50 -8.77
C GLY A 448 -11.30 -5.86 -7.79
N PHE A 449 -10.99 -4.58 -7.99
CA PHE A 449 -10.12 -3.82 -7.10
C PHE A 449 -10.23 -2.31 -7.36
N ARG A 450 -9.76 -1.52 -6.40
CA ARG A 450 -9.40 -0.11 -6.59
C ARG A 450 -7.94 0.12 -6.22
N VAL A 451 -7.41 1.26 -6.61
CA VAL A 451 -6.00 1.60 -6.37
C VAL A 451 -5.87 2.78 -5.42
N VAL A 452 -4.72 2.85 -4.74
CA VAL A 452 -4.30 4.02 -3.97
C VAL A 452 -2.97 4.54 -4.50
N CYS A 453 -2.69 5.80 -4.22
CA CYS A 453 -1.43 6.45 -4.58
C CYS A 453 -0.79 7.09 -3.34
N SER A 454 0.46 6.72 -3.06
CA SER A 454 1.24 7.29 -1.96
C SER A 454 1.73 8.68 -2.36
N GLY A 455 0.97 9.69 -2.00
CA GLY A 455 1.34 11.09 -2.12
C GLY A 455 0.49 11.86 -1.14
N ALA A 456 1.10 12.61 -0.23
CA ALA A 456 0.36 13.25 0.83
C ALA A 456 -0.70 14.19 0.24
N ALA A 457 -1.98 13.85 0.42
CA ALA A 457 -3.07 14.81 0.39
C ALA A 457 -2.90 15.73 1.60
N ARG A 458 -1.91 16.64 1.54
CA ARG A 458 -1.79 17.71 2.53
C ARG A 458 -2.91 18.68 2.23
N THR A 459 -4.04 18.51 2.91
CA THR A 459 -5.05 19.56 3.02
C THR A 459 -4.42 20.72 3.81
N CYS A 460 -4.50 21.93 3.25
CA CYS A 460 -4.02 23.16 3.87
C CYS A 460 -4.74 23.48 5.17
#